data_AF-A0A9D5F6L9-F1
#
_entry.id   AF-A0A9D5F6L9-F1
#
_cell.length_a   1.000
_cell.length_b   1.000
_cell.length_c   1.000
_cell.angle_alpha   90.00
_cell.angle_beta   90.00
_cell.angle_gamma   90.00
#
_symmetry.space_group_name_H-M   'P 1'
#
loop_
_entity.id
_entity.type
_entity.pdbx_description
1 polymer ?
#
loop_
_entity_poly.entity_id
_entity_poly.type
_entity_poly.pdbx_seq_one_letter_code
_entity_poly.pdbx_strand_id
1 'polypeptide(L)'
;MAVVKSILTESRDIERAVALIQLGARLQVLEYETSLSYERLLRLYKEVAGKSPSKGQLPFSTDWFLTWQPNIHASLFLNIHEYLSKTSELEEIDTVIKAFRLYNDQMTASAIEP
;
A
#
# COMPACT_ATOMS: atom_id res chain seq x y z
N MET A 1 -31.86 -9.16 -3.02
CA MET A 1 -31.50 -9.27 -1.59
C MET A 1 -30.17 -8.56 -1.41
N ALA A 2 -30.08 -7.57 -0.54
CA ALA A 2 -28.81 -6.92 -0.23
C ALA A 2 -27.91 -7.97 0.44
N VAL A 3 -26.78 -8.29 -0.19
CA VAL A 3 -25.76 -9.17 0.40
C VAL A 3 -25.30 -8.48 1.69
N VAL A 4 -25.64 -9.06 2.83
CA VAL A 4 -25.17 -8.57 4.13
C VAL A 4 -23.64 -8.72 4.10
N LYS A 5 -22.93 -7.58 3.97
CA LYS A 5 -21.47 -7.59 4.04
C LYS A 5 -21.07 -8.18 5.39
N SER A 6 -20.19 -9.17 5.38
CA SER A 6 -19.71 -9.80 6.60
C SER A 6 -18.90 -8.76 7.40
N ILE A 7 -19.23 -8.62 8.69
CA ILE A 7 -18.52 -7.69 9.59
C ILE A 7 -17.02 -8.04 9.65
N LEU A 8 -16.68 -9.33 9.51
CA LEU A 8 -15.29 -9.79 9.45
C LEU A 8 -14.57 -9.27 8.20
N THR A 9 -15.23 -9.30 7.03
CA THR A 9 -14.65 -8.78 5.78
C THR A 9 -14.47 -7.27 5.84
N GLU A 10 -15.44 -6.57 6.45
CA GLU A 10 -15.36 -5.13 6.64
C GLU A 10 -14.24 -4.74 7.61
N SER A 11 -14.05 -5.50 8.69
CA SER A 11 -12.96 -5.29 9.64
C SER A 11 -11.60 -5.47 8.95
N ARG A 12 -11.46 -6.50 8.11
CA ARG A 12 -10.24 -6.75 7.34
C ARG A 12 -9.94 -5.62 6.34
N ASP A 13 -10.95 -5.11 5.64
CA ASP A 13 -10.80 -3.97 4.73
C ASP A 13 -10.34 -2.71 5.48
N ILE A 14 -10.86 -2.49 6.69
CA ILE A 14 -10.44 -1.37 7.54
C ILE A 14 -8.97 -1.54 7.97
N GLU A 15 -8.58 -2.73 8.44
CA GLU A 15 -7.19 -3.01 8.84
C GLU A 15 -6.22 -2.79 7.69
N ARG A 16 -6.58 -3.23 6.48
CA ARG A 16 -5.80 -2.99 5.25
C ARG A 16 -5.68 -1.51 4.93
N ALA A 17 -6.79 -0.79 4.96
CA ALA A 17 -6.80 0.64 4.71
C ALA A 17 -5.89 1.37 5.70
N VAL A 18 -5.96 1.04 7.00
CA VAL A 18 -5.08 1.61 8.03
C VAL A 18 -3.61 1.32 7.73
N ALA A 19 -3.27 0.07 7.39
CA ALA A 19 -1.90 -0.31 7.06
C ALA A 19 -1.35 0.47 5.84
N LEU A 20 -2.17 0.63 4.80
CA LEU A 20 -1.82 1.41 3.61
C LEU A 20 -1.63 2.89 3.93
N ILE A 21 -2.49 3.47 4.77
CA ILE A 21 -2.37 4.88 5.20
C ILE A 21 -1.05 5.10 5.95
N GLN A 22 -0.70 4.19 6.87
CA GLN A 22 0.56 4.27 7.62
C GLN A 22 1.79 4.16 6.71
N LEU A 23 1.69 3.41 5.62
CA LEU A 23 2.74 3.31 4.59
C LEU A 23 2.78 4.52 3.64
N GLY A 24 1.91 5.51 3.84
CA GLY A 24 1.86 6.71 2.99
C GLY A 24 1.16 6.49 1.65
N ALA A 25 0.34 5.44 1.52
CA ALA A 25 -0.41 5.19 0.30
C ALA A 25 -1.36 6.34 -0.04
N ARG A 26 -1.53 6.59 -1.34
CA ARG A 26 -2.45 7.60 -1.84
C ARG A 26 -3.88 7.07 -1.82
N LEU A 27 -4.85 7.97 -1.65
CA LEU A 27 -6.26 7.61 -1.56
C LEU A 27 -6.76 6.76 -2.74
N GLN A 28 -6.24 6.98 -3.95
CA GLN A 28 -6.61 6.17 -5.12
C GLN A 28 -6.23 4.70 -4.98
N VAL A 29 -5.13 4.40 -4.29
CA VAL A 29 -4.71 3.01 -4.02
C VAL A 29 -5.69 2.36 -3.04
N LEU A 30 -6.10 3.09 -1.99
CA LEU A 30 -7.07 2.57 -1.02
C LEU A 30 -8.44 2.31 -1.65
N GLU A 31 -8.87 3.17 -2.58
CA GLU A 31 -10.14 2.99 -3.32
C GLU A 31 -10.14 1.77 -4.23
N TYR A 32 -8.98 1.43 -4.81
CA TYR A 32 -8.85 0.26 -5.68
C TYR A 32 -8.80 -1.05 -4.88
N GLU A 33 -8.11 -1.02 -3.73
CA GLU A 33 -7.79 -2.22 -2.94
C GLU A 33 -8.83 -2.57 -1.86
N THR A 34 -9.76 -1.67 -1.54
CA THR A 34 -10.75 -1.88 -0.47
C THR A 34 -12.18 -1.69 -0.96
N SER A 35 -13.15 -2.37 -0.33
CA SER A 35 -14.56 -2.22 -0.67
C SER A 35 -15.26 -1.07 0.07
N LEU A 36 -14.48 -0.20 0.72
CA LEU A 36 -14.96 0.92 1.53
C LEU A 36 -15.38 2.11 0.67
N SER A 37 -16.40 2.85 1.12
CA SER A 37 -16.82 4.05 0.41
C SER A 37 -15.78 5.17 0.53
N TYR A 38 -15.73 6.04 -0.48
CA TYR A 38 -14.86 7.21 -0.50
C TYR A 38 -14.93 8.04 0.79
N GLU A 39 -16.13 8.30 1.29
CA GLU A 39 -16.32 9.08 2.51
C GLU A 39 -15.72 8.39 3.75
N ARG A 40 -15.81 7.06 3.84
CA ARG A 40 -15.21 6.30 4.94
C ARG A 40 -13.70 6.31 4.85
N LEU A 41 -13.14 6.11 3.66
CA LEU A 41 -11.69 6.19 3.43
C LEU A 41 -11.15 7.59 3.76
N LEU A 42 -11.87 8.66 3.40
CA LEU A 42 -11.47 10.03 3.70
C LEU A 42 -11.46 10.32 5.22
N ARG A 43 -12.47 9.82 5.95
CA ARG A 43 -12.51 9.95 7.42
C ARG A 43 -11.38 9.16 8.06
N LEU A 44 -11.21 7.90 7.67
CA LEU A 44 -10.15 7.02 8.17
C LEU A 44 -8.76 7.61 7.91
N TYR A 45 -8.53 8.17 6.72
CA TYR A 45 -7.26 8.82 6.39
C TYR A 45 -6.96 10.00 7.33
N LYS A 46 -7.97 10.84 7.62
CA LYS A 46 -7.80 11.98 8.54
C LYS A 46 -7.55 11.52 9.97
N GLU A 47 -8.22 10.45 10.41
CA GLU A 47 -8.06 9.88 11.75
C GLU A 47 -6.66 9.28 11.96
N VAL A 48 -6.15 8.55 10.97
CA VAL A 48 -4.85 7.86 11.07
C VAL A 48 -3.67 8.78 10.76
N ALA A 49 -3.75 9.57 9.67
CA ALA A 49 -2.63 10.38 9.21
C ALA A 49 -2.63 11.82 9.78
N GLY A 50 -3.71 12.26 10.42
CA GLY A 50 -3.86 13.61 10.97
C GLY A 50 -3.90 14.75 9.93
N LYS A 51 -3.84 14.42 8.63
CA LYS A 51 -3.83 15.37 7.52
C LYS A 51 -4.77 14.93 6.40
N SER A 52 -5.15 15.87 5.53
CA SER A 52 -5.90 15.52 4.34
C SER A 52 -4.98 14.84 3.30
N PRO A 53 -5.48 13.85 2.54
CA PRO A 53 -4.68 13.18 1.52
C PRO A 53 -4.23 14.17 0.45
N SER A 54 -3.03 13.95 -0.09
CA SER A 54 -2.49 14.79 -1.18
C SER A 54 -3.38 14.69 -2.41
N LYS A 55 -3.83 15.84 -2.93
CA LYS A 55 -4.60 15.90 -4.17
C LYS A 55 -3.65 15.79 -5.36
N GLY A 56 -3.90 14.84 -6.26
CA GLY A 56 -3.12 14.67 -7.50
C GLY A 56 -3.23 13.25 -8.06
N GLN A 57 -3.10 13.11 -9.37
CA GLN A 57 -3.03 11.80 -10.02
C GLN A 57 -1.71 11.11 -9.65
N LEU A 58 -1.73 9.77 -9.59
CA LEU A 58 -0.51 8.96 -9.51
C LEU A 58 0.35 9.27 -10.75
N PRO A 59 1.65 9.53 -10.60
CA PRO A 59 2.53 9.59 -11.76
C PRO A 59 2.61 8.19 -12.38
N PHE A 60 2.34 8.08 -13.68
CA PHE A 60 2.28 6.81 -14.42
C PHE A 60 3.45 6.60 -15.38
N SER A 61 4.51 7.42 -15.32
CA SER A 61 5.62 7.31 -16.26
C SER A 61 6.50 6.10 -15.94
N THR A 62 6.56 5.14 -16.86
CA THR A 62 7.54 4.04 -16.82
C THR A 62 8.98 4.55 -16.82
N ASP A 63 9.21 5.75 -17.35
CA ASP A 63 10.52 6.40 -17.39
C ASP A 63 11.13 6.64 -16.01
N TRP A 64 10.31 6.73 -14.97
CA TRP A 64 10.79 6.86 -13.59
C TRP A 64 11.70 5.68 -13.21
N PHE A 65 11.35 4.46 -13.62
CA PHE A 65 12.10 3.23 -13.33
C PHE A 65 13.38 3.05 -14.15
N LEU A 66 13.58 3.87 -15.19
CA LEU A 66 14.79 3.81 -16.03
C LEU A 66 15.96 4.59 -15.42
N THR A 67 15.69 5.45 -14.44
CA THR A 67 16.73 6.20 -13.73
C THR A 67 17.42 5.30 -12.70
N TRP A 68 18.74 5.44 -12.55
CA TRP A 68 19.56 4.46 -11.81
C TRP A 68 19.10 4.24 -10.36
N GLN A 69 18.77 5.30 -9.62
CA GLN A 69 18.38 5.18 -8.21
C GLN A 69 16.99 4.51 -8.09
N PRO A 70 15.89 5.07 -8.64
CA PRO A 70 14.59 4.39 -8.68
C PRO A 70 14.61 2.96 -9.21
N ASN A 71 15.47 2.65 -10.18
CA ASN A 71 15.63 1.29 -10.69
C ASN A 71 16.11 0.32 -9.60
N ILE A 72 17.12 0.70 -8.82
CA ILE A 72 17.64 -0.12 -7.73
C ILE A 72 16.58 -0.32 -6.64
N HIS A 73 15.89 0.74 -6.22
CA HIS A 73 14.84 0.66 -5.22
C HIS A 73 13.65 -0.22 -5.69
N ALA A 74 13.18 -0.01 -6.92
CA ALA A 74 12.09 -0.81 -7.50
C ALA A 74 12.49 -2.28 -7.66
N SER A 75 13.72 -2.55 -8.09
CA SER A 75 14.22 -3.92 -8.28
C SER A 75 14.33 -4.66 -6.94
N LEU A 76 14.80 -3.99 -5.89
CA LEU A 76 14.83 -4.56 -4.54
C LEU A 76 13.42 -4.87 -4.03
N PHE A 77 12.50 -3.91 -4.13
CA PHE A 77 11.11 -4.12 -3.74
C PHE A 77 10.48 -5.29 -4.51
N LEU A 78 10.67 -5.34 -5.84
CA LEU A 78 10.12 -6.40 -6.68
C LEU A 78 10.67 -7.77 -6.29
N ASN A 79 11.96 -7.86 -5.97
CA ASN A 79 12.57 -9.12 -5.52
C ASN A 79 11.95 -9.61 -4.21
N ILE A 80 11.75 -8.72 -3.24
CA ILE A 80 11.08 -9.04 -1.97
C ILE A 80 9.63 -9.50 -2.23
N HIS A 81 8.91 -8.78 -3.08
CA HIS A 81 7.53 -9.10 -3.44
C HIS A 81 7.42 -10.48 -4.11
N GLU A 82 8.25 -10.76 -5.11
CA GLU A 82 8.29 -12.07 -5.78
C GLU A 82 8.62 -13.21 -4.82
N TYR A 83 9.57 -12.99 -3.91
CA TYR A 83 9.93 -13.99 -2.92
C TYR A 83 8.76 -14.31 -1.98
N LEU A 84 8.08 -13.28 -1.47
CA LEU A 84 6.92 -13.45 -0.60
C LEU A 84 5.75 -14.14 -1.33
N SER A 85 5.49 -13.74 -2.58
CA SER A 85 4.44 -14.32 -3.41
C SER A 85 4.67 -15.81 -3.70
N LYS A 86 5.93 -16.24 -3.87
CA LYS A 86 6.29 -17.64 -4.11
C LYS A 86 6.30 -18.49 -2.84
N THR A 87 6.55 -17.88 -1.68
CA THR A 87 6.80 -18.61 -0.41
C THR A 87 5.58 -18.62 0.51
N SER A 88 4.63 -17.68 0.35
CA SER A 88 3.49 -17.50 1.25
C SER A 88 2.17 -17.46 0.48
N GLU A 89 1.14 -18.14 1.01
CA GLU A 89 -0.25 -18.02 0.56
C GLU A 89 -0.88 -16.76 1.18
N LEU A 90 -0.51 -15.59 0.67
CA LEU A 90 -1.09 -14.31 1.08
C LEU A 90 -1.95 -13.75 -0.05
N GLU A 91 -2.93 -12.93 0.30
CA GLU A 91 -3.63 -12.12 -0.70
C GLU A 91 -2.66 -11.10 -1.30
N GLU A 92 -2.93 -10.69 -2.54
CA GLU A 92 -2.04 -9.84 -3.34
C GLU A 92 -1.69 -8.53 -2.60
N ILE A 93 -2.70 -7.83 -2.07
CA ILE A 93 -2.48 -6.59 -1.32
C ILE A 93 -1.70 -6.81 -0.01
N ASP A 94 -1.93 -7.93 0.67
CA ASP A 94 -1.23 -8.26 1.92
C ASP A 94 0.26 -8.55 1.62
N THR A 95 0.55 -9.13 0.45
CA THR A 95 1.91 -9.34 -0.05
C THR A 95 2.60 -8.02 -0.35
N VAL A 96 1.93 -7.10 -1.04
CA VAL A 96 2.44 -5.75 -1.33
C VAL A 96 2.74 -4.98 -0.05
N ILE A 97 1.82 -4.98 0.92
CA ILE A 97 2.00 -4.31 2.22
C ILE A 97 3.23 -4.86 2.95
N LYS A 98 3.37 -6.19 3.02
CA LYS A 98 4.52 -6.82 3.69
C LYS A 98 5.83 -6.56 2.95
N ALA A 99 5.83 -6.68 1.63
CA ALA A 99 7.01 -6.40 0.81
C ALA A 99 7.50 -4.97 1.00
N PHE A 100 6.58 -3.99 1.02
CA PHE A 100 6.93 -2.59 1.19
C PHE A 100 7.45 -2.29 2.60
N ARG A 101 6.90 -2.95 3.64
CA ARG A 101 7.44 -2.86 5.01
C ARG A 101 8.87 -3.38 5.09
N LEU A 102 9.14 -4.57 4.55
CA LEU A 102 10.49 -5.15 4.52
C LEU A 102 11.46 -4.27 3.72
N TYR A 103 11.00 -3.68 2.62
CA TYR A 103 11.79 -2.70 1.86
C TYR A 103 12.15 -1.48 2.73
N ASN A 104 11.19 -0.88 3.43
CA ASN A 104 11.46 0.27 4.31
C ASN A 104 12.39 -0.10 5.47
N ASP A 105 12.23 -1.29 6.04
CA ASP A 105 13.10 -1.81 7.10
C ASP A 105 14.53 -1.97 6.56
N GLN A 106 14.70 -2.49 5.34
CA GLN A 106 15.99 -2.62 4.68
C GLN A 106 16.63 -1.25 4.39
N MET A 107 15.86 -0.26 3.94
CA MET A 107 16.35 1.11 3.70
C MET A 107 16.84 1.73 5.00
N THR A 108 16.05 1.58 6.07
CA THR A 108 16.39 2.09 7.41
C THR A 108 17.63 1.41 7.97
N ALA A 109 17.73 0.07 7.87
CA ALA A 109 18.88 -0.70 8.33
C ALA A 109 20.16 -0.38 7.55
N SER A 110 20.03 -0.04 6.27
CA SER A 110 21.16 0.29 5.40
C SER A 110 21.55 1.78 5.43
N ALA A 111 20.77 2.62 6.13
CA ALA A 111 20.90 4.08 6.15
C ALA A 111 20.87 4.71 4.74
N ILE A 112 20.06 4.15 3.84
CA ILE A 112 19.87 4.65 2.47
C ILE A 112 18.53 5.40 2.42
N GLU A 113 18.53 6.62 1.88
CA GLU A 113 17.29 7.37 1.67
C GLU A 113 16.43 6.70 0.56
N PRO A 114 15.13 6.49 0.79
CA PRO A 114 14.22 5.86 -0.17
C PRO A 114 13.87 6.75 -1.38
#